data_AF-A0A7Z0Q2E0-F1
#
_entry.id   AF-A0A7Z0Q2E0-F1
#
_cell.length_a   1.000
_cell.length_b   1.000
_cell.length_c   1.000
_cell.angle_alpha   90.00
_cell.angle_beta   90.00
_cell.angle_gamma   90.00
#
_symmetry.space_group_name_H-M   'P 1'
#
loop_
_entity.id
_entity.type
_entity.pdbx_description
1 polymer ?
#
loop_
_entity_poly.entity_id
_entity_poly.type
_entity_poly.pdbx_seq_one_letter_code
_entity_poly.pdbx_strand_id
1 'polypeptide(L)'
;MDGGEDETDDTPVAAASPTSSPAGGEQPPKEEKDDKEAVKTQAVALDQLLADSGDSRSAVVGAVEDVRKCVKLDAAAQALRGAAQQRADLVTRLNELEVDRLPHHAELTAALTKAWQASKSADEHYAAWADQVAADRGKLCKRGQARHTAETRAATEQSGTATTEKQKASELWNPIAKEWKLTERPPLQL
;
A
#
# COMPACT_ATOMS: atom_id res chain seq x y z
N MET A 1 -30.16 -13.30 -84.74
CA MET A 1 -31.51 -12.74 -84.69
C MET A 1 -31.70 -11.94 -83.40
N ASP A 2 -31.48 -10.62 -83.27
CA ASP A 2 -30.58 -9.60 -83.88
C ASP A 2 -30.84 -8.27 -83.11
N GLY A 3 -30.02 -7.21 -83.13
CA GLY A 3 -28.72 -6.92 -83.75
C GLY A 3 -28.40 -5.41 -83.67
N GLY A 4 -27.12 -5.02 -83.65
CA GLY A 4 -26.64 -3.62 -83.49
C GLY A 4 -26.46 -3.21 -82.01
N GLU A 5 -25.29 -2.90 -81.45
CA GLU A 5 -24.06 -2.21 -81.93
C GLU A 5 -24.24 -0.70 -82.14
N ASP A 6 -23.55 0.09 -81.31
CA ASP A 6 -22.63 1.14 -81.78
C ASP A 6 -21.59 1.47 -80.68
N GLU A 7 -20.43 1.98 -81.09
CA GLU A 7 -19.20 2.08 -80.28
C GLU A 7 -19.03 3.45 -79.58
N THR A 8 -18.16 3.51 -78.55
CA THR A 8 -17.03 4.48 -78.54
C THR A 8 -16.04 4.22 -77.41
N ASP A 9 -14.76 4.27 -77.77
CA ASP A 9 -13.59 4.22 -76.89
C ASP A 9 -13.40 5.57 -76.15
N ASP A 10 -12.93 5.55 -74.90
CA ASP A 10 -11.76 6.30 -74.41
C ASP A 10 -11.55 6.04 -72.90
N THR A 11 -10.31 5.80 -72.46
CA THR A 11 -9.94 5.86 -71.04
C THR A 11 -8.80 6.81 -70.80
N PRO A 12 -8.99 7.75 -69.86
CA PRO A 12 -7.90 8.07 -68.95
C PRO A 12 -8.33 8.08 -67.48
N VAL A 13 -7.43 7.57 -66.64
CA VAL A 13 -7.50 7.58 -65.18
C VAL A 13 -7.56 9.00 -64.60
N ALA A 14 -8.48 9.23 -63.66
CA ALA A 14 -8.40 10.32 -62.69
C ALA A 14 -8.93 9.84 -61.32
N ALA A 15 -8.11 10.01 -60.28
CA ALA A 15 -8.46 9.56 -58.92
C ALA A 15 -9.37 10.56 -58.20
N ALA A 16 -10.39 10.04 -57.51
CA ALA A 16 -11.19 10.81 -56.56
C ALA A 16 -11.67 9.91 -55.40
N SER A 17 -10.75 9.55 -54.50
CA SER A 17 -11.13 9.00 -53.20
C SER A 17 -11.96 10.04 -52.43
N PRO A 18 -13.10 9.68 -51.82
CA PRO A 18 -13.77 10.58 -50.88
C PRO A 18 -12.90 10.73 -49.63
N THR A 19 -12.27 11.89 -49.51
CA THR A 19 -11.44 12.28 -48.36
C THR A 19 -12.30 12.45 -47.11
N SER A 20 -12.43 11.40 -46.30
CA SER A 20 -12.82 11.54 -44.89
C SER A 20 -11.60 11.97 -44.08
N SER A 21 -11.41 13.29 -43.98
CA SER A 21 -10.37 13.92 -43.16
C SER A 21 -10.57 13.68 -41.65
N PRO A 22 -9.53 13.89 -40.81
CA PRO A 22 -9.25 12.99 -39.70
C PRO A 22 -9.70 13.51 -38.32
N ALA A 23 -9.35 12.72 -37.29
CA ALA A 23 -9.21 13.15 -35.91
C ALA A 23 -10.53 13.53 -35.18
N GLY A 24 -11.43 12.54 -35.08
CA GLY A 24 -12.16 12.35 -33.84
C GLY A 24 -11.17 11.98 -32.73
N GLY A 25 -10.51 12.98 -32.13
CA GLY A 25 -9.81 12.79 -30.87
C GLY A 25 -10.86 12.48 -29.82
N GLU A 26 -11.05 11.19 -29.54
CA GLU A 26 -12.18 10.66 -28.76
C GLU A 26 -12.04 11.12 -27.30
N GLN A 27 -12.54 12.32 -27.06
CA GLN A 27 -12.50 12.93 -25.74
C GLN A 27 -13.52 12.16 -24.90
N PRO A 28 -13.10 11.46 -23.83
CA PRO A 28 -14.04 10.64 -23.06
C PRO A 28 -15.21 11.50 -22.56
N PRO A 29 -16.43 10.92 -22.48
CA PRO A 29 -17.60 11.58 -21.95
C PRO A 29 -17.29 12.34 -20.66
N LYS A 30 -17.96 13.48 -20.44
CA LYS A 30 -17.65 14.33 -19.29
C LYS A 30 -17.74 13.56 -17.96
N GLU A 31 -18.73 12.67 -17.85
CA GLU A 31 -18.93 11.77 -16.71
C GLU A 31 -17.71 10.86 -16.48
N GLU A 32 -17.14 10.24 -17.53
CA GLU A 32 -15.92 9.41 -17.41
C GLU A 32 -14.67 10.23 -17.01
N LYS A 33 -14.63 11.52 -17.34
CA LYS A 33 -13.54 12.41 -16.91
C LYS A 33 -13.67 12.75 -15.44
N ASP A 34 -14.87 13.17 -15.02
CA ASP A 34 -15.17 13.58 -13.66
C ASP A 34 -14.94 12.39 -12.69
N ASP A 35 -15.33 11.16 -13.07
CA ASP A 35 -15.02 9.93 -12.32
C ASP A 35 -13.50 9.64 -12.25
N LYS A 36 -12.75 9.80 -13.35
CA LYS A 36 -11.29 9.60 -13.35
C LYS A 36 -10.57 10.59 -12.45
N GLU A 37 -11.02 11.84 -12.36
CA GLU A 37 -10.46 12.82 -11.44
C GLU A 37 -10.79 12.50 -9.97
N ALA A 38 -11.98 11.97 -9.68
CA ALA A 38 -12.35 11.49 -8.35
C ALA A 38 -11.47 10.30 -7.90
N VAL A 39 -11.32 9.26 -8.74
CA VAL A 39 -10.45 8.09 -8.46
C VAL A 39 -9.02 8.54 -8.18
N LYS A 40 -8.48 9.44 -9.00
CA LYS A 40 -7.12 9.98 -8.83
C LYS A 40 -6.97 10.73 -7.50
N THR A 41 -7.97 11.51 -7.12
CA THR A 41 -7.95 12.29 -5.87
C THR A 41 -7.88 11.38 -4.65
N GLN A 42 -8.71 10.33 -4.62
CA GLN A 42 -8.68 9.32 -3.55
C GLN A 42 -7.37 8.51 -3.55
N ALA A 43 -6.80 8.20 -4.73
CA ALA A 43 -5.53 7.50 -4.83
C ALA A 43 -4.37 8.34 -4.27
N VAL A 44 -4.33 9.64 -4.57
CA VAL A 44 -3.33 10.57 -4.00
C VAL A 44 -3.46 10.68 -2.48
N ALA A 45 -4.68 10.79 -1.95
CA ALA A 45 -4.91 10.85 -0.51
C ALA A 45 -4.46 9.56 0.21
N LEU A 46 -4.71 8.39 -0.40
CA LEU A 46 -4.20 7.12 0.12
C LEU A 46 -2.67 7.03 0.03
N ASP A 47 -2.02 7.44 -1.08
CA ASP A 47 -0.55 7.41 -1.19
C ASP A 47 0.13 8.28 -0.11
N GLN A 48 -0.47 9.43 0.22
CA GLN A 48 -0.01 10.28 1.32
C GLN A 48 -0.09 9.56 2.67
N LEU A 49 -1.22 8.92 2.99
CA LEU A 49 -1.33 8.13 4.23
C LEU A 49 -0.33 6.96 4.28
N LEU A 50 -0.10 6.30 3.15
CA LEU A 50 0.86 5.20 3.04
C LEU A 50 2.32 5.68 3.11
N ALA A 51 2.61 6.96 2.84
CA ALA A 51 3.93 7.55 3.04
C ALA A 51 4.31 7.54 4.54
N ASP A 52 3.40 8.01 5.38
CA ASP A 52 3.60 8.13 6.84
C ASP A 52 3.83 6.77 7.53
N SER A 53 3.38 5.65 6.94
CA SER A 53 3.56 4.31 7.53
C SER A 53 5.03 3.90 7.66
N GLY A 54 5.89 4.41 6.77
CA GLY A 54 7.31 4.04 6.72
C GLY A 54 8.16 4.56 7.89
N ASP A 55 7.75 5.66 8.51
CA ASP A 55 8.64 6.49 9.36
C ASP A 55 9.12 5.80 10.65
N SER A 56 8.30 4.91 11.20
CA SER A 56 8.57 4.27 12.50
C SER A 56 9.46 3.02 12.43
N ARG A 57 9.72 2.47 11.23
CA ARG A 57 10.33 1.14 11.07
C ARG A 57 11.74 1.04 11.65
N SER A 58 12.58 2.02 11.38
CA SER A 58 13.98 2.04 11.85
C SER A 58 14.05 2.10 13.38
N ALA A 59 13.16 2.87 14.01
CA ALA A 59 13.03 2.98 15.46
C ALA A 59 12.60 1.64 16.10
N VAL A 60 11.61 0.95 15.53
CA VAL A 60 11.17 -0.37 16.02
C VAL A 60 12.28 -1.42 15.92
N VAL A 61 12.96 -1.51 14.78
CA VAL A 61 14.08 -2.46 14.60
C VAL A 61 15.21 -2.17 15.59
N GLY A 62 15.56 -0.89 15.78
CA GLY A 62 16.53 -0.47 16.77
C GLY A 62 16.13 -0.83 18.21
N ALA A 63 14.87 -0.57 18.58
CA ALA A 63 14.34 -0.89 19.90
C ALA A 63 14.35 -2.40 20.18
N VAL A 64 13.88 -3.25 19.26
CA VAL A 64 13.93 -4.71 19.42
C VAL A 64 15.37 -5.21 19.55
N GLU A 65 16.32 -4.63 18.82
CA GLU A 65 17.75 -4.94 18.94
C GLU A 65 18.37 -4.48 20.27
N ASP A 66 17.97 -3.32 20.80
CA ASP A 66 18.38 -2.84 22.12
C ASP A 66 17.85 -3.78 23.23
N VAL A 67 16.60 -4.24 23.14
CA VAL A 67 16.04 -5.23 24.08
C VAL A 67 16.76 -6.58 23.96
N ARG A 68 17.02 -7.08 22.75
CA ARG A 68 17.82 -8.30 22.51
C ARG A 68 19.17 -8.25 23.21
N LYS A 69 19.82 -7.09 23.25
CA LYS A 69 21.13 -6.83 23.88
C LYS A 69 21.03 -6.41 25.36
N CYS A 70 19.83 -6.37 25.92
CA CYS A 70 19.54 -5.90 27.29
C CYS A 70 19.97 -4.45 27.58
N VAL A 71 20.06 -3.58 26.57
CA VAL A 71 20.45 -2.18 26.71
C VAL A 71 19.24 -1.27 26.52
N LYS A 72 19.28 -0.07 27.11
CA LYS A 72 18.28 1.01 26.92
C LYS A 72 16.81 0.56 27.04
N LEU A 73 16.52 -0.42 27.89
CA LEU A 73 15.24 -1.14 27.90
C LEU A 73 14.02 -0.22 28.01
N ASP A 74 14.07 0.77 28.90
CA ASP A 74 12.96 1.72 29.10
C ASP A 74 12.72 2.59 27.86
N ALA A 75 13.81 3.03 27.19
CA ALA A 75 13.72 3.82 25.96
C ALA A 75 13.26 2.98 24.77
N ALA A 76 13.67 1.71 24.69
CA ALA A 76 13.17 0.76 23.70
C ALA A 76 11.67 0.49 23.90
N ALA A 77 11.23 0.26 25.15
CA ALA A 77 9.83 0.09 25.50
C ALA A 77 8.98 1.33 25.15
N GLN A 78 9.52 2.54 25.36
CA GLN A 78 8.86 3.80 24.97
C GLN A 78 8.77 3.95 23.44
N ALA A 79 9.85 3.70 22.70
CA ALA A 79 9.87 3.77 21.25
C ALA A 79 8.88 2.79 20.60
N LEU A 80 8.77 1.57 21.13
CA LEU A 80 7.82 0.55 20.68
C LEU A 80 6.36 0.97 20.96
N ARG A 81 6.06 1.52 22.13
CA ARG A 81 4.71 2.06 22.42
C ARG A 81 4.37 3.27 21.53
N GLY A 82 5.33 4.12 21.20
CA GLY A 82 5.14 5.21 20.24
C GLY A 82 4.84 4.71 18.82
N ALA A 83 5.55 3.69 18.36
CA ALA A 83 5.28 3.05 17.07
C ALA A 83 3.90 2.36 17.02
N ALA A 84 3.49 1.74 18.14
CA ALA A 84 2.14 1.19 18.32
C ALA A 84 1.04 2.26 18.26
N GLN A 85 1.27 3.44 18.85
CA GLN A 85 0.36 4.59 18.75
C GLN A 85 0.23 5.09 17.31
N GLN A 86 1.35 5.33 16.60
CA GLN A 86 1.30 5.76 15.20
C GLN A 86 0.54 4.80 14.28
N ARG A 87 0.57 3.49 14.56
CA ARG A 87 -0.24 2.48 13.83
C ARG A 87 -1.73 2.56 14.14
N ALA A 88 -2.10 2.90 15.38
CA ALA A 88 -3.49 3.20 15.71
C ALA A 88 -3.97 4.45 14.96
N ASP A 89 -3.14 5.48 14.89
CA ASP A 89 -3.45 6.73 14.17
C ASP A 89 -3.59 6.50 12.67
N LEU A 90 -2.74 5.65 12.06
CA LEU A 90 -2.89 5.22 10.65
C LEU A 90 -4.24 4.55 10.38
N VAL A 91 -4.68 3.63 11.26
CA VAL A 91 -5.99 2.98 11.17
C VAL A 91 -7.12 4.00 11.29
N THR A 92 -7.03 4.94 12.24
CA THR A 92 -8.04 6.00 12.41
C THR A 92 -8.16 6.85 11.15
N ARG A 93 -7.04 7.37 10.63
CA ARG A 93 -7.02 8.20 9.42
C ARG A 93 -7.52 7.45 8.18
N LEU A 94 -7.26 6.16 8.05
CA LEU A 94 -7.78 5.34 6.94
C LEU A 94 -9.30 5.21 6.98
N ASN A 95 -9.91 5.14 8.18
CA ASN A 95 -11.37 5.09 8.33
C ASN A 95 -12.04 6.44 8.01
N GLU A 96 -11.27 7.53 8.01
CA GLU A 96 -11.72 8.89 7.67
C GLU A 96 -11.48 9.25 6.19
N LEU A 97 -10.72 8.42 5.43
CA LEU A 97 -10.46 8.63 4.01
C LEU A 97 -11.58 8.06 3.13
N GLU A 98 -12.10 8.89 2.23
CA GLU A 98 -12.91 8.42 1.10
C GLU A 98 -12.03 7.70 0.09
N VAL A 99 -12.35 6.42 -0.16
CA VAL A 99 -11.63 5.54 -1.11
C VAL A 99 -12.59 4.67 -1.93
N ASP A 100 -13.89 4.92 -1.88
CA ASP A 100 -14.96 4.15 -2.52
C ASP A 100 -14.84 4.04 -4.05
N ARG A 101 -14.10 4.95 -4.70
CA ARG A 101 -13.84 4.94 -6.14
C ARG A 101 -12.60 4.13 -6.52
N LEU A 102 -11.77 3.72 -5.56
CA LEU A 102 -10.61 2.89 -5.84
C LEU A 102 -11.03 1.45 -6.17
N PRO A 103 -10.42 0.80 -7.18
CA PRO A 103 -10.69 -0.61 -7.45
C PRO A 103 -10.26 -1.46 -6.25
N HIS A 104 -11.09 -2.43 -5.87
CA HIS A 104 -10.89 -3.29 -4.69
C HIS A 104 -10.72 -2.55 -3.34
N HIS A 105 -11.23 -1.31 -3.22
CA HIS A 105 -11.02 -0.46 -2.03
C HIS A 105 -11.33 -1.18 -0.70
N ALA A 106 -12.43 -1.93 -0.62
CA ALA A 106 -12.84 -2.65 0.60
C ALA A 106 -11.85 -3.75 1.01
N GLU A 107 -11.17 -4.39 0.05
CA GLU A 107 -10.14 -5.39 0.35
C GLU A 107 -8.82 -4.72 0.73
N LEU A 108 -8.48 -3.60 0.08
CA LEU A 108 -7.28 -2.82 0.36
C LEU A 108 -7.33 -2.18 1.75
N THR A 109 -8.44 -1.52 2.11
CA THR A 109 -8.62 -0.93 3.44
C THR A 109 -8.65 -1.99 4.54
N ALA A 110 -9.29 -3.13 4.30
CA ALA A 110 -9.29 -4.24 5.25
C ALA A 110 -7.89 -4.84 5.47
N ALA A 111 -7.10 -5.01 4.40
CA ALA A 111 -5.72 -5.49 4.49
C ALA A 111 -4.83 -4.49 5.25
N LEU A 112 -4.88 -3.20 4.90
CA LEU A 112 -4.13 -2.14 5.60
C LEU A 112 -4.51 -2.05 7.09
N THR A 113 -5.82 -2.07 7.39
CA THR A 113 -6.32 -2.04 8.78
C THR A 113 -5.76 -3.18 9.61
N LYS A 114 -5.84 -4.42 9.12
CA LYS A 114 -5.30 -5.59 9.82
C LYS A 114 -3.77 -5.56 9.90
N ALA A 115 -3.09 -5.15 8.83
CA ALA A 115 -1.63 -5.01 8.80
C ALA A 115 -1.14 -4.08 9.91
N TRP A 116 -1.78 -2.94 10.11
CA TRP A 116 -1.41 -1.97 11.15
C TRP A 116 -1.85 -2.41 12.55
N GLN A 117 -3.04 -3.01 12.71
CA GLN A 117 -3.47 -3.58 13.99
C GLN A 117 -2.55 -4.72 14.47
N ALA A 118 -2.15 -5.62 13.58
CA ALA A 118 -1.19 -6.67 13.88
C ALA A 118 0.21 -6.10 14.16
N SER A 119 0.67 -5.12 13.36
CA SER A 119 1.94 -4.42 13.62
C SER A 119 1.93 -3.71 14.99
N LYS A 120 0.79 -3.14 15.39
CA LYS A 120 0.61 -2.46 16.68
C LYS A 120 0.73 -3.45 17.83
N SER A 121 0.01 -4.57 17.73
CA SER A 121 0.07 -5.64 18.73
C SER A 121 1.48 -6.23 18.85
N ALA A 122 2.19 -6.39 17.72
CA ALA A 122 3.59 -6.84 17.73
C ALA A 122 4.51 -5.88 18.52
N ASP A 123 4.39 -4.57 18.29
CA ASP A 123 5.18 -3.56 18.99
C ASP A 123 4.82 -3.50 20.49
N GLU A 124 3.55 -3.62 20.85
CA GLU A 124 3.09 -3.69 22.25
C GLU A 124 3.65 -4.92 22.98
N HIS A 125 3.67 -6.08 22.34
CA HIS A 125 4.31 -7.28 22.88
C HIS A 125 5.83 -7.13 23.00
N TYR A 126 6.52 -6.51 22.03
CA TYR A 126 7.94 -6.22 22.18
C TYR A 126 8.22 -5.20 23.31
N ALA A 127 7.33 -4.25 23.56
CA ALA A 127 7.43 -3.32 24.69
C ALA A 127 7.24 -4.06 26.03
N ALA A 128 6.24 -4.94 26.14
CA ALA A 128 6.03 -5.78 27.32
C ALA A 128 7.22 -6.72 27.57
N TRP A 129 7.86 -7.23 26.51
CA TRP A 129 9.11 -7.99 26.64
C TRP A 129 10.27 -7.12 27.18
N ALA A 130 10.39 -5.87 26.72
CA ALA A 130 11.38 -4.93 27.26
C ALA A 130 11.18 -4.70 28.76
N ASP A 131 9.93 -4.48 29.20
CA ASP A 131 9.57 -4.33 30.62
C ASP A 131 9.93 -5.59 31.43
N GLN A 132 9.61 -6.78 30.91
CA GLN A 132 9.96 -8.06 31.55
C GLN A 132 11.48 -8.18 31.74
N VAL A 133 12.26 -7.93 30.68
CA VAL A 133 13.73 -7.98 30.73
C VAL A 133 14.29 -6.93 31.69
N ALA A 134 13.66 -5.76 31.82
CA ALA A 134 14.05 -4.70 32.76
C ALA A 134 13.75 -5.07 34.22
N ALA A 135 12.57 -5.63 34.51
CA ALA A 135 12.17 -6.05 35.84
C ALA A 135 13.02 -7.23 36.38
N ASP A 136 13.36 -8.19 35.51
CA ASP A 136 13.99 -9.45 35.90
C ASP A 136 15.39 -9.64 35.24
N ARG A 137 16.17 -8.55 35.09
CA ARG A 137 17.46 -8.53 34.36
C ARG A 137 18.39 -9.71 34.69
N GLY A 138 18.55 -10.09 35.95
CA GLY A 138 19.44 -11.19 36.34
C GLY A 138 18.99 -12.59 35.85
N LYS A 139 17.70 -12.77 35.55
CA LYS A 139 17.14 -14.03 35.04
C LYS A 139 16.93 -13.97 33.53
N LEU A 140 16.39 -12.86 33.04
CA LEU A 140 15.97 -12.69 31.64
C LEU A 140 17.07 -12.10 30.76
N CYS A 141 18.10 -11.44 31.28
CA CYS A 141 19.32 -11.14 30.54
C CYS A 141 20.47 -12.06 30.96
N LYS A 142 20.90 -12.97 30.08
CA LYS A 142 22.05 -13.86 30.35
C LYS A 142 23.11 -13.67 29.29
N ARG A 143 24.34 -13.37 29.71
CA ARG A 143 25.51 -13.09 28.84
C ARG A 143 25.26 -11.93 27.84
N GLY A 144 24.55 -10.90 28.28
CA GLY A 144 24.21 -9.74 27.42
C GLY A 144 23.11 -10.02 26.39
N GLN A 145 22.41 -11.16 26.48
CA GLN A 145 21.30 -11.49 25.59
C GLN A 145 20.01 -11.75 26.36
N ALA A 146 18.94 -11.11 25.91
CA ALA A 146 17.61 -11.27 26.47
C ALA A 146 16.99 -12.64 26.12
N ARG A 147 16.26 -13.21 27.07
CA ARG A 147 15.56 -14.49 26.95
C ARG A 147 14.23 -14.30 26.24
N HIS A 148 13.89 -15.23 25.36
CA HIS A 148 12.56 -15.33 24.80
C HIS A 148 11.52 -15.61 25.89
N THR A 149 10.40 -14.91 25.82
CA THR A 149 9.23 -15.06 26.70
C THR A 149 7.96 -15.26 25.86
N ALA A 150 6.80 -15.41 26.51
CA ALA A 150 5.52 -15.45 25.81
C ALA A 150 5.30 -14.23 24.92
N GLU A 151 5.72 -13.04 25.37
CA GLU A 151 5.64 -11.80 24.59
C GLU A 151 6.42 -11.86 23.29
N THR A 152 7.67 -12.36 23.30
CA THR A 152 8.44 -12.50 22.05
C THR A 152 7.80 -13.44 21.04
N ARG A 153 7.05 -14.45 21.51
CA ARG A 153 6.31 -15.36 20.65
C ARG A 153 5.07 -14.64 20.07
N ALA A 154 4.25 -14.02 20.91
CA ALA A 154 3.09 -13.25 20.47
C ALA A 154 3.48 -12.12 19.49
N ALA A 155 4.57 -11.40 19.77
CA ALA A 155 5.12 -10.40 18.86
C ALA A 155 5.53 -10.99 17.50
N THR A 156 6.11 -12.20 17.48
CA THR A 156 6.48 -12.91 16.25
C THR A 156 5.26 -13.37 15.46
N GLU A 157 4.24 -13.92 16.15
CA GLU A 157 2.96 -14.34 15.55
C GLU A 157 2.26 -13.14 14.89
N GLN A 158 2.14 -12.01 15.60
CA GLN A 158 1.56 -10.77 15.09
C GLN A 158 2.40 -10.14 13.96
N SER A 159 3.73 -10.22 14.03
CA SER A 159 4.61 -9.80 12.92
C SER A 159 4.37 -10.63 11.65
N GLY A 160 4.05 -11.93 11.81
CA GLY A 160 3.66 -12.81 10.71
C GLY A 160 2.36 -12.37 10.05
N THR A 161 1.29 -12.20 10.85
CA THR A 161 -0.01 -11.67 10.38
C THR A 161 0.14 -10.32 9.68
N ALA A 162 0.90 -9.40 10.27
CA ALA A 162 1.20 -8.11 9.67
C ALA A 162 1.90 -8.24 8.30
N THR A 163 2.86 -9.17 8.17
CA THR A 163 3.58 -9.40 6.91
C THR A 163 2.64 -9.90 5.81
N THR A 164 1.75 -10.86 6.11
CA THR A 164 0.78 -11.40 5.16
C THR A 164 -0.22 -10.34 4.69
N GLU A 165 -0.77 -9.54 5.60
CA GLU A 165 -1.75 -8.51 5.22
C GLU A 165 -1.06 -7.33 4.49
N LYS A 166 0.21 -7.02 4.78
CA LYS A 166 1.02 -6.07 3.99
C LYS A 166 1.35 -6.59 2.60
N GLN A 167 1.52 -7.90 2.41
CA GLN A 167 1.65 -8.51 1.08
C GLN A 167 0.37 -8.27 0.27
N LYS A 168 -0.79 -8.63 0.82
CA LYS A 168 -2.09 -8.38 0.17
C LYS A 168 -2.31 -6.89 -0.14
N ALA A 169 -2.03 -6.00 0.82
CA ALA A 169 -2.18 -4.56 0.60
C ALA A 169 -1.25 -4.03 -0.51
N SER A 170 -0.01 -4.51 -0.60
CA SER A 170 0.96 -4.15 -1.65
C SER A 170 0.49 -4.60 -3.03
N GLU A 171 -0.01 -5.84 -3.13
CA GLU A 171 -0.55 -6.41 -4.37
C GLU A 171 -1.78 -5.65 -4.90
N LEU A 172 -2.62 -5.13 -4.01
CA LEU A 172 -3.79 -4.31 -4.34
C LEU A 172 -3.43 -2.84 -4.64
N TRP A 173 -2.45 -2.27 -3.92
CA TRP A 173 -2.05 -0.87 -4.06
C TRP A 173 -1.23 -0.60 -5.32
N ASN A 174 -0.22 -1.44 -5.62
CA ASN A 174 0.75 -1.13 -6.69
C ASN A 174 0.12 -0.98 -8.10
N PRO A 175 -0.93 -1.73 -8.50
CA PRO A 175 -1.66 -1.48 -9.74
C PRO A 175 -2.30 -0.07 -9.80
N ILE A 176 -2.89 0.39 -8.69
CA ILE A 176 -3.48 1.73 -8.56
C ILE A 176 -2.37 2.79 -8.64
N ALA A 177 -1.28 2.60 -7.91
CA ALA A 177 -0.15 3.51 -7.91
C ALA A 177 0.45 3.66 -9.32
N LYS A 178 0.62 2.55 -10.05
CA LYS A 178 1.15 2.54 -11.41
C LYS A 178 0.25 3.27 -12.42
N GLU A 179 -1.06 3.07 -12.36
CA GLU A 179 -2.02 3.77 -13.23
C GLU A 179 -1.94 5.30 -13.03
N TRP A 180 -1.87 5.75 -11.78
CA TRP A 180 -1.86 7.17 -11.42
C TRP A 180 -0.47 7.81 -11.29
N LYS A 181 0.61 7.04 -11.54
CA LYS A 181 2.03 7.44 -11.41
C LYS A 181 2.40 7.89 -9.98
N LEU A 182 1.85 7.20 -8.98
CA LEU A 182 2.12 7.36 -7.56
C LEU A 182 3.20 6.37 -7.09
N THR A 183 3.52 6.39 -5.80
CA THR A 183 4.57 5.54 -5.24
C THR A 183 4.09 4.08 -5.13
N GLU A 184 4.68 3.17 -5.91
CA GLU A 184 4.57 1.73 -5.64
C GLU A 184 5.28 1.38 -4.32
N ARG A 185 4.63 0.59 -3.46
CA ARG A 185 5.07 0.34 -2.09
C ARG A 185 5.21 -1.17 -1.85
N PRO A 186 6.42 -1.72 -1.64
CA PRO A 186 6.58 -3.10 -1.24
C PRO A 186 5.98 -3.32 0.16
N PRO A 187 5.68 -4.57 0.56
CA PRO A 187 5.07 -4.88 1.87
C PRO A 187 5.86 -4.34 3.07
N LEU A 188 7.16 -4.07 2.88
CA LEU A 188 8.06 -3.52 3.88
C LEU A 188 7.91 -2.00 4.12
N GLN A 189 7.15 -1.30 3.28
CA GLN A 189 6.84 0.14 3.39
C GLN A 189 5.37 0.42 3.71
N LEU A 190 4.57 -0.64 3.92
CA LEU A 190 3.19 -0.57 4.39
C LEU A 190 3.15 -0.83 5.90
#